data_AF-A0A251QVQ1-F1
#
_entry.id   AF-A0A251QVQ1-F1
#
_cell.length_a   1.000
_cell.length_b   1.000
_cell.length_c   1.000
_cell.angle_alpha   90.00
_cell.angle_beta   90.00
_cell.angle_gamma   90.00
#
_symmetry.space_group_name_H-M   'P 1'
#
loop_
_entity.id
_entity.type
_entity.pdbx_description
1 polymer ?
#
loop_
_entity_poly.entity_id
_entity_poly.type
_entity_poly.pdbx_seq_one_letter_code
_entity_poly.pdbx_strand_id
1 'polypeptide(L)'
;MVNQYLLKAFVRGKGEVILSAGTIGSPQPLLLSGVGPKSYLSSIKIPVVHHEPNIGQSMRDNPRYYITILPPSPLVPSGGQTVSITKDFYVETLAGPPFSSTPFSLFPHPSVRIKIDSTFGHIVGKFPGPSSYGSLTLQS
;
A
#
# COMPACT_ATOMS: atom_id res chain seq x y z
N MET A 1 -1.55 -16.08 -24.33
CA MET A 1 -0.75 -17.01 -23.50
C MET A 1 -0.19 -16.20 -22.35
N VAL A 2 -0.71 -16.38 -21.13
CA VAL A 2 -0.14 -15.75 -19.94
C VAL A 2 1.05 -16.60 -19.55
N ASN A 3 2.26 -16.04 -19.62
CA ASN A 3 3.46 -16.72 -19.18
C ASN A 3 3.32 -17.04 -17.68
N GLN A 4 3.31 -18.34 -17.38
CA GLN A 4 3.25 -18.90 -16.04
C GLN A 4 4.54 -18.56 -15.28
N TYR A 5 4.56 -17.43 -14.59
CA TYR A 5 5.46 -17.22 -13.45
C TYR A 5 4.97 -18.08 -12.28
N LEU A 6 5.10 -19.40 -12.40
CA LEU A 6 4.76 -20.33 -11.34
C LEU A 6 5.82 -20.21 -10.25
N LEU A 7 5.49 -19.53 -9.17
CA LEU A 7 6.20 -19.66 -7.90
C LEU A 7 6.05 -21.11 -7.44
N LYS A 8 7.16 -21.84 -7.37
CA LYS A 8 7.20 -23.21 -6.85
C LYS A 8 7.96 -23.22 -5.52
N ALA A 9 7.35 -23.83 -4.52
CA ALA A 9 7.99 -24.11 -3.25
C ALA A 9 7.94 -25.62 -3.00
N PHE A 10 9.04 -26.18 -2.49
CA PHE A 10 9.13 -27.59 -2.11
C PHE A 10 9.41 -27.67 -0.62
N VAL A 11 8.71 -28.56 0.07
CA VAL A 11 8.88 -28.81 1.51
C VAL A 11 9.28 -30.27 1.74
N ARG A 12 9.99 -30.54 2.83
CA ARG A 12 10.40 -31.91 3.22
C ARG A 12 9.58 -32.38 4.41
N GLY A 13 9.27 -33.67 4.47
CA GLY A 13 8.60 -34.28 5.62
C GLY A 13 7.29 -33.55 5.96
N LYS A 14 7.19 -33.04 7.20
CA LYS A 14 6.05 -32.24 7.69
C LYS A 14 6.27 -30.72 7.56
N GLY A 15 7.15 -30.29 6.66
CA GLY A 15 7.38 -28.86 6.41
C GLY A 15 6.16 -28.19 5.76
N GLU A 16 6.06 -26.88 5.91
CA GLU A 16 4.94 -26.07 5.45
C GLU A 16 5.42 -24.87 4.63
N VAL A 17 4.54 -24.32 3.80
CA VAL A 17 4.78 -23.08 3.04
C VAL A 17 4.05 -21.94 3.72
N ILE A 18 4.80 -20.91 4.14
CA ILE A 18 4.25 -19.67 4.69
C ILE A 18 4.42 -18.57 3.65
N LEU A 19 3.30 -17.94 3.27
CA LEU A 19 3.31 -16.79 2.37
C LEU A 19 3.29 -15.49 3.18
N SER A 20 4.30 -14.65 3.00
CA SER A 20 4.47 -13.37 3.72
C SER A 20 4.80 -12.21 2.77
N ALA A 21 4.12 -12.14 1.63
CA ALA A 21 4.38 -11.17 0.57
C ALA A 21 3.64 -9.82 0.74
N GLY A 22 3.09 -9.55 1.94
CA GLY A 22 2.39 -8.31 2.28
C GLY A 22 0.97 -8.20 1.69
N THR A 23 0.30 -7.07 1.95
CA THR A 23 -1.13 -6.84 1.64
C THR A 23 -1.43 -6.92 0.14
N ILE A 24 -0.53 -6.43 -0.71
CA ILE A 24 -0.66 -6.50 -2.18
C ILE A 24 -0.11 -7.84 -2.71
N GLY A 25 1.08 -8.23 -2.24
CA GLY A 25 1.82 -9.35 -2.81
C GLY A 25 1.38 -10.73 -2.33
N SER A 26 0.56 -10.87 -1.27
CA SER A 26 0.07 -12.19 -0.83
C SER A 26 -1.20 -12.65 -1.56
N PRO A 27 -2.22 -11.80 -1.79
CA PRO A 27 -3.39 -12.22 -2.56
C PRO A 27 -3.06 -12.59 -4.01
N GLN A 28 -2.12 -11.87 -4.64
CA GLN A 28 -1.75 -12.08 -6.05
C GLN A 28 -1.29 -13.53 -6.37
N PRO A 29 -0.28 -14.12 -5.70
CA PRO A 29 0.16 -15.48 -5.96
C PRO A 29 -0.87 -16.53 -5.54
N LEU A 30 -1.72 -16.27 -4.54
CA LEU A 30 -2.83 -17.16 -4.21
C LEU A 30 -3.82 -17.26 -5.38
N LEU A 31 -4.24 -16.10 -5.91
CA LEU A 31 -5.12 -16.03 -7.08
C LEU A 31 -4.47 -16.70 -8.30
N LEU A 32 -3.19 -16.42 -8.59
CA LEU A 32 -2.43 -17.04 -9.68
C LEU A 32 -2.25 -18.55 -9.50
N SER A 33 -2.27 -19.04 -8.26
CA SER A 33 -2.18 -20.47 -7.92
C SER A 33 -3.54 -21.16 -7.87
N GLY A 34 -4.62 -20.48 -8.25
CA GLY A 34 -5.97 -21.06 -8.27
C GLY A 34 -6.66 -21.11 -6.91
N VAL A 35 -6.19 -20.35 -5.91
CA VAL A 35 -6.81 -20.21 -4.59
C VAL A 35 -7.53 -18.85 -4.53
N GLY A 36 -8.86 -18.87 -4.61
CA GLY A 36 -9.66 -17.64 -4.68
C GLY A 36 -11.13 -17.84 -5.07
N PRO A 37 -11.87 -16.77 -5.39
CA PRO A 37 -13.28 -16.88 -5.76
C PRO A 37 -13.44 -17.67 -7.06
N LYS A 38 -14.22 -18.77 -7.04
CA LYS A 38 -14.35 -19.70 -8.17
C LYS A 38 -14.83 -18.99 -9.44
N SER A 39 -15.82 -18.11 -9.33
CA SER A 39 -16.37 -17.34 -10.45
C SER A 39 -15.32 -16.41 -11.08
N TYR A 40 -14.55 -15.71 -10.25
CA TYR A 40 -13.48 -14.82 -10.69
C TYR A 40 -12.33 -15.59 -11.38
N LEU A 41 -11.80 -16.64 -10.73
CA LEU A 41 -10.72 -17.43 -11.31
C LEU A 41 -11.12 -18.08 -12.64
N SER A 42 -12.35 -18.58 -12.73
CA SER A 42 -12.89 -19.18 -13.97
C SER A 42 -13.02 -18.14 -15.08
N SER A 43 -13.41 -16.90 -14.78
CA SER A 43 -13.59 -15.85 -15.80
C SER A 43 -12.26 -15.44 -16.46
N ILE A 44 -11.15 -15.54 -15.73
CA ILE A 44 -9.79 -15.30 -16.24
C ILE A 44 -9.02 -16.58 -16.60
N LYS A 45 -9.72 -17.72 -16.69
CA LYS A 45 -9.19 -19.02 -17.13
C LYS A 45 -8.05 -19.57 -16.26
N ILE A 46 -8.05 -19.26 -14.96
CA ILE A 46 -7.15 -19.89 -13.98
C ILE A 46 -7.85 -21.15 -13.43
N PRO A 47 -7.19 -22.33 -13.48
CA PRO A 47 -7.73 -23.53 -12.85
C PRO A 47 -7.96 -23.33 -11.35
N VAL A 48 -9.15 -23.67 -10.87
CA VAL A 48 -9.49 -23.52 -9.45
C VAL A 48 -8.95 -24.71 -8.67
N VAL A 49 -7.96 -24.45 -7.82
CA VAL A 49 -7.40 -25.40 -6.84
C VAL A 49 -8.26 -25.41 -5.59
N HIS A 50 -8.64 -24.22 -5.10
CA HIS A 50 -9.49 -24.07 -3.92
C HIS A 50 -10.37 -22.83 -4.02
N HIS A 51 -11.65 -22.99 -3.71
CA HIS A 51 -12.58 -21.87 -3.67
C HIS A 51 -12.47 -21.15 -2.31
N GLU A 52 -11.83 -19.98 -2.29
CA GLU A 52 -11.79 -19.09 -1.13
C GLU A 52 -12.32 -17.70 -1.53
N PRO A 53 -13.57 -17.34 -1.17
CA PRO A 53 -14.19 -16.10 -1.62
C PRO A 53 -13.52 -14.83 -1.07
N ASN A 54 -12.74 -14.92 0.00
CA ASN A 54 -12.17 -13.73 0.66
C ASN A 54 -10.77 -13.34 0.12
N ILE A 55 -10.13 -14.14 -0.74
CA ILE A 55 -8.83 -13.76 -1.31
C ILE A 55 -8.99 -12.48 -2.16
N GLY A 56 -8.14 -11.49 -1.86
CA GLY A 56 -8.16 -10.18 -2.52
C GLY A 56 -9.29 -9.26 -2.04
N GLN A 57 -10.10 -9.66 -1.06
CA GLN A 57 -11.17 -8.83 -0.49
C GLN A 57 -10.69 -8.07 0.74
N SER A 58 -11.53 -7.11 1.21
CA SER A 58 -11.30 -6.35 2.44
C SER A 58 -9.97 -5.60 2.49
N MET A 59 -9.48 -5.13 1.34
CA MET A 59 -8.28 -4.29 1.24
C MET A 59 -8.57 -2.94 1.90
N ARG A 60 -7.73 -2.51 2.83
CA ARG A 60 -7.91 -1.25 3.58
C ARG A 60 -6.66 -0.39 3.45
N ASP A 61 -6.88 0.88 3.18
CA ASP A 61 -5.85 1.91 3.21
C ASP A 61 -6.37 3.10 4.01
N ASN A 62 -5.59 3.55 4.99
CA ASN A 62 -6.01 4.65 5.84
C ASN A 62 -5.83 5.97 5.08
N PRO A 63 -6.87 6.80 4.93
CA PRO A 63 -6.71 8.09 4.29
C PRO A 63 -5.75 8.98 5.09
N ARG A 64 -4.91 9.69 4.33
CA ARG A 64 -3.95 10.67 4.83
C ARG A 64 -4.41 12.08 4.44
N TYR A 65 -4.44 12.99 5.41
CA TYR A 65 -4.56 14.43 5.16
C TYR A 65 -3.28 15.13 5.59
N TYR A 66 -3.00 16.31 5.06
CA TYR A 66 -1.79 17.03 5.41
C TYR A 66 -1.88 18.53 5.17
N ILE A 67 -0.98 19.26 5.81
CA ILE A 67 -0.62 20.65 5.51
C ILE A 67 0.89 20.71 5.28
N THR A 68 1.31 21.48 4.28
CA THR A 68 2.72 21.82 4.05
C THR A 68 2.94 23.27 4.42
N ILE A 69 3.97 23.54 5.21
CA ILE A 69 4.40 24.90 5.55
C ILE A 69 5.78 25.17 4.97
N LEU A 70 5.98 26.39 4.48
CA LEU A 70 7.26 26.93 4.03
C LEU A 70 7.70 28.00 5.03
N PRO A 71 8.45 27.64 6.07
CA PRO A 71 8.85 28.59 7.09
C PRO A 71 9.85 29.61 6.54
N PRO A 72 9.88 30.84 7.10
CA PRO A 72 10.80 31.90 6.67
C PRO A 72 12.26 31.60 7.05
N SER A 73 12.47 30.75 8.06
CA SER A 73 13.79 30.27 8.47
C SER A 73 13.92 28.78 8.16
N PRO A 74 15.09 28.31 7.68
CA PRO A 74 15.27 26.90 7.34
C PRO A 74 15.04 25.96 8.52
N LEU A 75 14.36 24.85 8.26
CA LEU A 75 14.23 23.73 9.20
C LEU A 75 15.35 22.73 9.00
N VAL A 76 15.77 22.06 10.08
CA VAL A 76 16.62 20.88 9.99
C VAL A 76 15.75 19.70 9.50
N PRO A 77 16.13 19.01 8.41
CA PRO A 77 15.38 17.84 7.95
C PRO A 77 15.30 16.76 9.01
N SER A 78 14.13 16.12 9.12
CA SER A 78 13.85 15.06 10.08
C SER A 78 12.88 14.04 9.50
N GLY A 79 13.05 12.79 9.90
CA GLY A 79 12.05 11.75 9.65
C GLY A 79 10.73 12.04 10.37
N GLY A 80 9.74 11.19 10.07
CA GLY A 80 8.45 11.18 10.74
C GLY A 80 8.55 11.03 12.25
N GLN A 81 7.91 11.94 12.98
CA GLN A 81 7.75 11.84 14.43
C GLN A 81 6.27 11.95 14.77
N THR A 82 5.74 10.95 15.48
CA THR A 82 4.36 11.02 15.99
C THR A 82 4.28 12.09 17.07
N VAL A 83 3.46 13.10 16.83
CA VAL A 83 3.29 14.23 17.75
C VAL A 83 2.04 14.06 18.62
N SER A 84 1.02 13.38 18.11
CA SER A 84 -0.25 13.18 18.82
C SER A 84 -0.91 11.87 18.43
N ILE A 85 -1.38 11.14 19.44
CA ILE A 85 -2.24 9.96 19.28
C ILE A 85 -3.57 10.28 19.95
N THR A 86 -4.64 10.35 19.15
CA THR A 86 -5.99 10.58 19.67
C THR A 86 -6.88 9.40 19.30
N LYS A 87 -8.12 9.41 19.81
CA LYS A 87 -9.13 8.42 19.42
C LYS A 87 -9.52 8.53 17.94
N ASP A 88 -9.46 9.74 17.38
CA ASP A 88 -10.07 10.06 16.09
C ASP A 88 -9.04 10.24 14.96
N PHE A 89 -7.78 10.50 15.30
CA PHE A 89 -6.68 10.66 14.35
C PHE A 89 -5.31 10.53 15.02
N TYR A 90 -4.32 10.15 14.22
CA TYR A 90 -2.90 10.20 14.56
C TYR A 90 -2.26 11.34 13.78
N VAL A 91 -1.44 12.16 14.44
CA VAL A 91 -0.69 13.23 13.78
C VAL A 91 0.80 12.93 13.84
N GLU A 92 1.45 13.09 12.71
CA GLU A 92 2.88 12.95 12.52
C GLU A 92 3.42 14.22 11.85
N THR A 93 4.64 14.60 12.20
CA THR A 93 5.35 15.70 11.55
C THR A 93 6.66 15.23 10.96
N LEU A 94 7.03 15.78 9.80
CA LEU A 94 8.35 15.61 9.20
C LEU A 94 8.82 16.95 8.64
N ALA A 95 10.14 17.12 8.58
CA ALA A 95 10.77 18.25 7.90
C ALA A 95 11.64 17.72 6.75
N GLY A 96 11.49 18.29 5.56
CA GLY A 96 12.22 17.83 4.38
C GLY A 96 13.12 18.90 3.76
N PRO A 97 14.17 18.49 3.04
CA PRO A 97 14.95 19.39 2.21
C PRO A 97 14.14 19.85 0.99
N PRO A 98 14.58 20.91 0.29
CA PRO A 98 13.99 21.30 -0.99
C PRO A 98 14.07 20.17 -2.02
N PHE A 99 13.13 20.15 -2.97
CA PHE A 99 13.10 19.19 -4.08
C PHE A 99 12.58 19.82 -5.37
N SER A 100 13.17 19.41 -6.49
CA SER A 100 12.81 19.84 -7.85
C SER A 100 11.92 18.83 -8.58
N SER A 101 12.00 17.55 -8.19
CA SER A 101 11.10 16.49 -8.64
C SER A 101 10.13 16.14 -7.53
N THR A 102 8.84 16.03 -7.86
CA THR A 102 7.81 15.70 -6.89
C THR A 102 8.01 14.26 -6.39
N PRO A 103 8.25 14.06 -5.08
CA PRO A 103 8.42 12.72 -4.54
C PRO A 103 7.11 11.93 -4.67
N PHE A 104 7.20 10.73 -5.23
CA PHE A 104 6.08 9.82 -5.38
C PHE A 104 5.42 9.53 -4.02
N SER A 105 4.09 9.44 -3.98
CA SER A 105 3.26 9.18 -2.78
C SER A 105 3.19 10.31 -1.72
N LEU A 106 4.16 11.24 -1.67
CA LEU A 106 4.11 12.34 -0.70
C LEU A 106 2.97 13.32 -1.00
N PHE A 107 2.68 13.54 -2.27
CA PHE A 107 1.55 14.34 -2.74
C PHE A 107 0.58 13.46 -3.54
N PRO A 108 -0.75 13.66 -3.40
CA PRO A 108 -1.75 12.71 -3.87
C PRO A 108 -1.87 12.63 -5.39
N HIS A 109 -1.41 13.66 -6.12
CA HIS A 109 -1.60 13.74 -7.57
C HIS A 109 -0.26 13.74 -8.32
N PRO A 110 0.11 12.65 -9.02
CA PRO A 110 1.40 12.57 -9.71
C PRO A 110 1.53 13.56 -10.88
N SER A 111 0.41 14.04 -11.41
CA SER A 111 0.42 15.04 -12.50
C SER A 111 0.62 16.48 -12.02
N VAL A 112 0.56 16.76 -10.71
CA VAL A 112 0.88 18.08 -10.18
C VAL A 112 2.36 18.11 -9.82
N ARG A 113 3.15 18.78 -10.66
CA ARG A 113 4.56 19.01 -10.37
C ARG A 113 4.69 20.08 -9.29
N ILE A 114 4.91 19.63 -8.07
CA ILE A 114 5.26 20.48 -6.95
C ILE A 114 6.77 20.60 -6.91
N LYS A 115 7.24 21.85 -6.87
CA LYS A 115 8.63 22.23 -6.63
C LYS A 115 8.66 23.02 -5.33
N ILE A 116 9.55 22.65 -4.43
CA ILE A 116 9.78 23.36 -3.18
C ILE A 116 11.25 23.74 -3.14
N ASP A 117 11.54 25.04 -3.11
CA ASP A 117 12.90 25.59 -3.20
C ASP A 117 13.52 25.90 -1.82
N SER A 118 12.77 25.70 -0.74
CA SER A 118 13.23 25.83 0.64
C SER A 118 12.99 24.55 1.44
N THR A 119 13.48 24.48 2.68
CA THR A 119 13.04 23.41 3.58
C THR A 119 11.55 23.57 3.89
N PHE A 120 10.84 22.46 4.04
CA PHE A 120 9.42 22.48 4.35
C PHE A 120 9.12 21.67 5.60
N GLY A 121 8.05 22.06 6.29
CA GLY A 121 7.41 21.24 7.32
C GLY A 121 6.17 20.57 6.75
N HIS A 122 5.97 19.29 7.07
CA HIS A 122 4.78 18.54 6.71
C HIS A 122 4.09 18.07 7.98
N ILE A 123 2.86 18.54 8.20
CA ILE A 123 1.98 18.06 9.27
C ILE A 123 1.00 17.11 8.63
N VAL A 124 1.05 15.86 9.03
CA VAL A 124 0.32 14.76 8.41
C VAL A 124 -0.62 14.14 9.44
N GLY A 125 -1.87 13.94 9.05
CA GLY A 125 -2.84 13.23 9.84
C GLY A 125 -3.29 11.94 9.17
N LYS A 126 -3.52 10.92 9.99
CA LYS A 126 -4.02 9.60 9.59
C LYS A 126 -5.26 9.28 10.40
N PHE A 127 -6.35 8.93 9.72
CA PHE A 127 -7.54 8.42 10.38
C PHE A 127 -7.28 6.99 10.90
N PRO A 128 -7.67 6.65 12.14
CA PRO A 128 -7.68 5.27 12.60
C PRO A 128 -8.63 4.46 11.73
N GLY A 129 -8.29 3.18 11.54
CA GLY A 129 -9.03 2.16 10.78
C GLY A 129 -10.12 2.67 9.81
N PRO A 130 -9.97 2.54 8.49
CA PRO A 130 -11.05 2.91 7.60
C PRO A 130 -12.19 1.90 7.72
N SER A 131 -13.43 2.39 7.88
CA SER A 131 -14.62 1.58 7.65
C SER A 131 -14.73 1.20 6.17
N SER A 132 -14.22 2.06 5.30
CA SER A 132 -14.07 1.82 3.86
C SER A 132 -13.07 0.70 3.58
N TYR A 133 -13.40 -0.12 2.59
CA TYR A 133 -12.53 -1.16 2.08
C TYR A 133 -12.75 -1.30 0.57
N GLY A 134 -11.78 -1.92 -0.10
CA GLY A 134 -11.85 -2.29 -1.50
C GLY A 134 -11.40 -3.72 -1.72
N SER A 135 -11.00 -4.01 -2.96
CA SER A 135 -10.54 -5.32 -3.39
C SER A 135 -9.32 -5.21 -4.31
N LEU A 136 -8.54 -6.28 -4.37
CA LEU A 136 -7.43 -6.48 -5.30
C LEU A 136 -7.84 -7.51 -6.35
N THR A 137 -7.57 -7.20 -7.61
CA THR A 137 -7.71 -8.11 -8.75
C THR A 137 -6.40 -8.22 -9.50
N LEU A 138 -6.21 -9.34 -10.20
CA LEU A 138 -5.09 -9.50 -11.12
C LEU A 138 -5.28 -8.57 -12.32
N GLN A 139 -4.25 -7.81 -12.66
CA GLN A 139 -4.18 -7.04 -13.90
C GLN A 139 -3.66 -7.96 -15.02
N SER A 140 -4.40 -8.02 -16.13
CA SER A 140 -4.07 -8.80 -17.33
C SER A 140 -3.02 -8.12 -18.21
#